data_AF-E4ZB37-F1
#
_entry.id   AF-E4ZB37-F1
#
_cell.length_a   1.000
_cell.length_b   1.000
_cell.length_c   1.000
_cell.angle_alpha   90.00
_cell.angle_beta   90.00
_cell.angle_gamma   90.00
#
_symmetry.space_group_name_H-M   'P 1'
#
loop_
_entity.id
_entity.type
_entity.pdbx_description
1 polymer ?
#
loop_
_entity_poly.entity_id
_entity_poly.type
_entity_poly.pdbx_seq_one_letter_code
_entity_poly.pdbx_strand_id
1 'polypeptide(L)'
;MTQSSYLYRYGDFLFLENEMNEAKQMQANLGVNTVVKLKYPVRLATGQMLEQVTLRRLRVGDLRAVSHLTNEAEQELALFARMASMIPEDFDCLDLADWKQLQETFRRFTESEPDGK
;
A
#
# COMPACT_ATOMS: atom_id res chain seq x y z
N MET A 1 -36.10 5.53 -1.03
CA MET A 1 -35.57 5.19 0.31
C MET A 1 -34.70 6.35 0.75
N THR A 2 -35.23 7.24 1.60
CA THR A 2 -34.54 8.45 2.06
C THR A 2 -33.57 8.07 3.18
N GLN A 3 -32.27 8.20 2.95
CA GLN A 3 -31.28 8.13 4.04
C GLN A 3 -31.59 9.27 5.02
N SER A 4 -31.94 8.90 6.25
CA SER A 4 -32.08 9.85 7.35
C SER A 4 -30.68 10.25 7.81
N SER A 5 -30.23 11.43 7.44
CA SER A 5 -28.94 11.98 7.86
C SER A 5 -29.05 12.60 9.24
N TYR A 6 -28.15 12.22 10.16
CA TYR A 6 -28.04 12.84 11.48
C TYR A 6 -27.06 14.02 11.43
N LEU A 7 -27.43 15.11 12.09
CA LEU A 7 -26.63 16.34 12.19
C LEU A 7 -25.98 16.43 13.57
N TYR A 8 -24.65 16.59 13.60
CA TYR A 8 -23.89 16.78 14.83
C TYR A 8 -23.40 18.23 14.94
N ARG A 9 -23.66 18.86 16.08
CA ARG A 9 -23.15 20.21 16.44
C ARG A 9 -21.81 20.06 17.15
N TYR A 10 -20.77 20.72 16.66
CA TYR A 10 -19.52 20.92 17.41
C TYR A 10 -19.16 22.42 17.39
N GLY A 11 -19.44 23.11 18.49
CA GLY A 11 -19.40 24.58 18.53
C GLY A 11 -20.45 25.20 17.60
N ASP A 12 -20.08 26.27 16.87
CA ASP A 12 -20.96 26.97 15.93
C ASP A 12 -21.15 26.25 14.58
N PHE A 13 -20.43 25.15 14.34
CA PHE A 13 -20.48 24.42 13.08
C PHE A 13 -21.40 23.18 13.16
N LEU A 14 -22.20 22.99 12.12
CA LEU A 14 -23.10 21.86 11.90
C LEU A 14 -22.45 20.93 10.88
N PHE A 15 -22.20 19.68 11.27
CA PHE A 15 -21.62 18.67 10.38
C PHE A 15 -22.59 17.50 10.18
N LEU A 16 -22.71 17.01 8.95
CA LEU A 16 -23.49 15.82 8.61
C LEU A 16 -22.67 14.56 8.92
N GLU A 17 -23.30 13.51 9.46
CA GLU A 17 -22.61 12.23 9.75
C GLU A 17 -21.90 11.62 8.52
N ASN A 18 -22.46 11.81 7.31
CA ASN A 18 -21.83 11.40 6.06
C ASN A 18 -20.47 12.08 5.83
N GLU A 19 -20.33 13.36 6.16
CA GLU A 19 -19.07 14.11 5.98
C GLU A 19 -17.96 13.55 6.87
N MET A 20 -18.30 13.04 8.05
CA MET A 20 -17.33 12.44 8.96
C MET A 20 -16.83 11.08 8.47
N ASN A 21 -17.66 10.33 7.74
CA ASN A 21 -17.29 9.06 7.12
C ASN A 21 -16.42 9.29 5.87
N GLU A 22 -16.76 10.32 5.09
CA GLU A 22 -16.00 10.75 3.92
C GLU A 22 -14.62 11.32 4.31
N ALA A 23 -14.53 12.17 5.34
CA ALA A 23 -13.26 12.70 5.81
C ALA A 23 -12.33 11.61 6.39
N LYS A 24 -12.89 10.61 7.09
CA LYS A 24 -12.11 9.42 7.51
C LYS A 24 -11.61 8.61 6.32
N GLN A 25 -12.43 8.45 5.28
CA GLN A 25 -12.03 7.77 4.05
C GLN A 25 -11.02 8.60 3.23
N MET A 26 -11.11 9.92 3.23
CA MET A 26 -10.16 10.81 2.57
C MET A 26 -8.80 10.82 3.28
N GLN A 27 -8.76 10.77 4.61
CA GLN A 27 -7.52 10.62 5.39
C GLN A 27 -6.85 9.26 5.18
N ALA A 28 -7.62 8.19 5.00
CA ALA A 28 -7.09 6.87 4.61
C ALA A 28 -6.50 6.87 3.18
N ASN A 29 -6.97 7.76 2.30
CA ASN A 29 -6.49 7.90 0.93
C ASN A 29 -5.36 8.95 0.74
N LEU A 30 -5.01 9.71 1.79
CA LEU A 30 -3.90 10.68 1.76
C LEU A 30 -2.51 10.00 1.73
N GLY A 31 -2.46 8.68 1.88
CA GLY A 31 -1.33 7.83 1.49
C GLY A 31 -1.85 6.68 0.63
N VAL A 32 -1.76 6.81 -0.70
CA VAL A 32 -2.20 5.82 -1.67
C VAL A 32 -1.49 4.48 -1.40
N ASN A 33 -2.14 3.62 -0.63
CA ASN A 33 -1.70 2.26 -0.34
C ASN A 33 -2.48 1.33 -1.27
N THR A 34 -1.79 0.72 -2.23
CA THR A 34 -2.41 -0.24 -3.15
C THR A 34 -2.41 -1.61 -2.50
N VAL A 35 -3.59 -2.18 -2.32
CA VAL A 35 -3.74 -3.55 -1.80
C VAL A 35 -3.76 -4.51 -2.98
N VAL A 36 -2.79 -5.42 -3.03
CA VAL A 36 -2.69 -6.49 -4.02
C VAL A 36 -3.08 -7.80 -3.35
N LYS A 37 -4.14 -8.47 -3.84
CA LYS A 37 -4.55 -9.77 -3.34
C LYS A 37 -3.75 -10.87 -4.02
N LEU A 38 -3.16 -11.76 -3.23
CA LEU A 38 -2.38 -12.89 -3.72
C LEU A 38 -3.33 -13.97 -4.24
N LYS A 39 -2.95 -14.62 -5.33
CA LYS A 39 -3.67 -15.77 -5.90
C LYS A 39 -3.39 -17.03 -5.11
N TYR A 40 -2.15 -17.19 -4.62
CA TYR A 40 -1.73 -18.31 -3.80
C TYR A 40 -1.34 -17.79 -2.43
N PRO A 41 -2.24 -17.85 -1.43
CA PRO A 41 -1.92 -17.39 -0.10
C PRO A 41 -0.80 -18.24 0.50
N VAL A 42 0.18 -17.57 1.08
CA VAL A 42 1.40 -18.21 1.59
C VAL A 42 1.43 -18.11 3.10
N ARG A 43 1.87 -19.17 3.77
CA ARG A 43 2.10 -19.14 5.20
C ARG A 43 3.48 -18.56 5.47
N LEU A 44 3.52 -17.38 6.09
CA LEU A 44 4.76 -16.73 6.49
C LEU A 44 5.44 -17.49 7.62
N ALA A 45 6.74 -17.24 7.80
CA ALA A 45 7.51 -17.77 8.93
C ALA A 45 6.94 -17.32 10.30
N THR A 46 6.25 -16.18 10.32
CA THR A 46 5.50 -15.67 11.49
C THR A 46 4.25 -16.49 11.82
N GLY A 47 3.88 -17.45 10.97
CA GLY A 47 2.71 -18.31 11.11
C GLY A 47 1.42 -17.71 10.56
N GLN A 48 1.44 -16.45 10.11
CA GLN A 48 0.31 -15.76 9.49
C GLN A 48 0.12 -16.18 8.03
N MET A 49 -1.14 -16.26 7.58
CA MET A 49 -1.47 -16.44 6.17
C MET A 49 -1.43 -15.08 5.48
N LEU A 50 -0.54 -14.96 4.51
CA LEU A 50 -0.48 -13.80 3.63
C LEU A 50 -1.47 -14.00 2.50
N GLU A 51 -2.61 -13.32 2.59
CA GLU A 51 -3.65 -13.33 1.55
C GLU A 51 -3.58 -12.07 0.67
N GLN A 52 -3.03 -10.98 1.21
CA GLN A 52 -2.92 -9.70 0.53
C GLN A 52 -1.67 -8.95 0.98
N VAL A 53 -1.06 -8.25 0.05
CA VAL A 53 0.10 -7.38 0.27
C VAL A 53 -0.35 -5.94 0.11
N THR A 54 -0.03 -5.10 1.09
CA THR A 54 -0.33 -3.67 1.03
C THR A 54 0.93 -2.91 0.63
N LEU A 55 0.91 -2.31 -0.55
CA LEU A 55 2.03 -1.56 -1.11
C LEU A 55 1.83 -0.07 -0.84
N ARG A 56 2.77 0.57 -0.14
CA ARG A 56 2.77 2.02 0.07
C ARG A 56 3.65 2.74 -0.96
N ARG A 57 3.42 4.04 -1.17
CA ARG A 57 4.35 4.87 -1.95
C ARG A 57 5.74 4.93 -1.29
N LEU A 58 6.78 4.64 -2.07
CA LEU A 58 8.17 4.75 -1.63
C LEU A 58 8.60 6.21 -1.49
N ARG A 59 9.45 6.49 -0.51
CA ARG A 59 10.04 7.81 -0.29
C ARG A 59 11.54 7.78 -0.58
N VAL A 60 12.15 8.95 -0.76
CA VAL A 60 13.62 9.07 -0.94
C VAL A 60 14.39 8.45 0.24
N GLY A 61 13.79 8.46 1.44
CA GLY A 61 14.37 7.76 2.60
C GLY A 61 14.47 6.24 2.43
N ASP A 62 13.53 5.62 1.69
CA ASP A 62 13.59 4.19 1.37
C ASP A 62 14.69 3.89 0.35
N LEU A 63 14.84 4.73 -0.68
CA LEU A 63 15.93 4.64 -1.65
C LEU A 63 17.30 4.76 -0.98
N ARG A 64 17.48 5.74 -0.10
CA ARG A 64 18.72 5.90 0.68
C ARG A 64 18.98 4.71 1.60
N ALA A 65 17.93 4.09 2.11
CA ALA A 65 18.09 2.94 2.99
C ALA A 65 18.56 1.69 2.25
N VAL A 66 18.32 1.56 0.94
CA VAL A 66 18.79 0.43 0.12
C VAL A 66 20.02 0.75 -0.73
N SER A 67 20.42 2.02 -0.84
CA SER A 67 21.53 2.46 -1.69
C SER A 67 22.92 1.95 -1.26
N HIS A 68 23.02 1.29 -0.11
CA HIS A 68 24.26 0.65 0.35
C HIS A 68 24.44 -0.76 -0.25
N LEU A 69 23.37 -1.33 -0.82
CA LEU A 69 23.43 -2.61 -1.52
C LEU A 69 24.06 -2.41 -2.89
N THR A 70 25.03 -3.25 -3.24
CA THR A 70 25.77 -3.17 -4.51
C THR A 70 25.12 -3.95 -5.64
N ASN A 71 24.24 -4.89 -5.31
CA ASN A 71 23.53 -5.72 -6.28
C ASN A 71 22.16 -5.11 -6.55
N GLU A 72 21.88 -4.78 -7.82
CA GLU A 72 20.62 -4.18 -8.25
C GLU A 72 19.41 -5.06 -7.90
N ALA A 73 19.52 -6.39 -8.07
CA ALA A 73 18.44 -7.31 -7.76
C ALA A 73 18.11 -7.34 -6.26
N GLU A 74 19.13 -7.29 -5.40
CA GLU A 74 18.95 -7.22 -3.95
C GLU A 74 18.42 -5.85 -3.53
N GLN A 75 18.86 -4.78 -4.19
CA GLN A 75 18.38 -3.43 -3.96
C GLN A 75 16.90 -3.30 -4.29
N GLU A 76 16.46 -3.84 -5.43
CA GLU A 76 15.04 -3.89 -5.82
C GLU A 76 14.23 -4.70 -4.82
N LEU A 77 14.68 -5.91 -4.45
CA LEU A 77 13.98 -6.76 -3.48
C LEU A 77 13.85 -6.07 -2.11
N ALA A 78 14.92 -5.44 -1.63
CA ALA A 78 14.91 -4.68 -0.38
C ALA A 78 13.97 -3.47 -0.46
N LEU A 79 13.91 -2.80 -1.62
CA LEU A 79 13.01 -1.68 -1.84
C LEU A 79 11.54 -2.14 -1.86
N PHE A 80 11.26 -3.30 -2.47
CA PHE A 80 9.95 -3.97 -2.42
C PHE A 80 9.54 -4.35 -1.01
N ALA A 81 10.45 -4.94 -0.23
CA ALA A 81 10.21 -5.30 1.16
C ALA A 81 9.76 -4.07 1.98
N ARG A 82 10.46 -2.94 1.79
CA ARG A 82 10.07 -1.66 2.43
C ARG A 82 8.74 -1.11 1.92
N MET A 83 8.39 -1.35 0.65
CA MET A 83 7.12 -0.96 0.05
C MET A 83 5.95 -1.75 0.63
N ALA A 84 6.12 -3.06 0.79
CA ALA A 84 5.13 -3.97 1.36
C ALA A 84 5.09 -3.93 2.90
N SER A 85 6.07 -3.28 3.53
CA SER A 85 6.32 -3.35 4.98
C SER A 85 6.55 -4.79 5.46
N MET A 86 7.25 -5.57 4.65
CA MET A 86 7.62 -6.97 4.88
C MET A 86 9.14 -7.13 4.85
N ILE A 87 9.65 -8.32 5.17
CA ILE A 87 11.07 -8.65 5.05
C ILE A 87 11.35 -9.37 3.71
N PRO A 88 12.56 -9.23 3.11
CA PRO A 88 12.90 -9.91 1.86
C PRO A 88 12.64 -11.42 1.87
N GLU A 89 12.88 -12.07 3.02
CA GLU A 89 12.71 -13.51 3.22
C GLU A 89 11.25 -13.96 3.10
N ASP A 90 10.28 -13.08 3.37
CA ASP A 90 8.86 -13.39 3.19
C ASP A 90 8.49 -13.53 1.70
N PHE A 91 9.27 -12.91 0.80
CA PHE A 91 9.04 -12.98 -0.65
C PHE A 91 9.56 -14.29 -1.26
N ASP A 92 10.53 -14.95 -0.63
CA ASP A 92 11.08 -16.22 -1.13
C ASP A 92 10.04 -17.34 -1.14
N CYS A 93 9.02 -17.23 -0.28
CA CYS A 93 7.92 -18.18 -0.18
C CYS A 93 6.77 -17.86 -1.15
N LEU A 94 6.80 -16.71 -1.84
CA LEU A 94 5.75 -16.31 -2.78
C LEU A 94 5.78 -17.13 -4.05
N ASP A 95 4.59 -17.41 -4.60
CA ASP A 95 4.48 -18.00 -5.92
C ASP A 95 4.96 -17.02 -7.00
N LEU A 96 5.59 -17.56 -8.05
CA LEU A 96 6.09 -16.75 -9.16
C LEU A 96 4.99 -15.97 -9.89
N ALA A 97 3.75 -16.45 -9.89
CA ALA A 97 2.62 -15.73 -10.48
C ALA A 97 2.27 -14.47 -9.67
N ASP A 98 2.36 -14.57 -8.34
CA ASP A 98 2.09 -13.45 -7.44
C ASP A 98 3.26 -12.46 -7.43
N TRP A 99 4.50 -12.95 -7.49
CA TRP A 99 5.68 -12.12 -7.68
C TRP A 99 5.60 -11.25 -8.94
N LYS A 100 5.18 -11.83 -10.08
CA LYS A 100 4.97 -11.07 -11.32
C LYS A 100 3.91 -9.99 -11.18
N GLN A 101 2.83 -10.24 -10.45
CA GLN A 101 1.76 -9.26 -10.22
C GLN A 101 2.26 -8.07 -9.37
N LEU A 102 3.07 -8.35 -8.35
CA LEU A 102 3.70 -7.30 -7.53
C LEU A 102 4.68 -6.47 -8.37
N GLN A 103 5.48 -7.11 -9.22
CA GLN A 103 6.38 -6.42 -10.15
C GLN A 103 5.64 -5.49 -11.10
N GLU A 104 4.53 -5.94 -11.70
CA GLU A 104 3.70 -5.10 -12.56
C GLU A 104 3.13 -3.89 -11.80
N THR A 105 2.69 -4.11 -10.56
CA THR A 105 2.15 -3.03 -9.72
C THR A 105 3.23 -2.00 -9.38
N PHE A 106 4.44 -2.44 -9.07
CA PHE A 106 5.58 -1.56 -8.84
C PHE A 106 5.95 -0.74 -10.06
N ARG A 107 5.96 -1.36 -11.24
CA ARG A 107 6.23 -0.67 -12.50
C ARG A 107 5.25 0.49 -12.73
N ARG A 108 3.96 0.28 -12.43
CA ARG A 108 2.94 1.35 -12.47
C ARG A 108 3.21 2.48 -11.48
N PHE A 109 3.76 2.19 -10.31
CA PHE A 109 4.14 3.20 -9.32
C PHE A 109 5.38 4.02 -9.73
N THR A 110 6.29 3.43 -10.50
CA THR A 110 7.47 4.13 -11.03
C THR A 110 7.19 4.86 -12.35
N GLU A 111 6.28 4.34 -13.17
CA GLU A 111 5.88 4.91 -14.46
C GLU A 111 4.74 5.92 -14.36
N SER A 112 4.15 6.15 -13.18
CA SER A 112 3.19 7.24 -13.01
C SER A 112 3.92 8.58 -13.16
N GLU A 113 4.03 9.03 -14.41
CA GLU A 113 4.31 10.41 -14.77
C GLU A 113 3.36 11.31 -13.97
N PRO A 114 3.81 12.50 -13.51
CA PRO A 114 2.87 13.48 -13.01
C PRO A 114 1.87 13.73 -14.15
N ASP A 115 0.57 13.55 -13.87
CA ASP A 115 -0.52 14.02 -14.72
C ASP A 115 -0.32 15.52 -14.93
N GLY A 116 0.43 15.84 -16.00
CA GLY A 116 0.69 17.18 -16.47
C GLY A 116 -0.51 17.60 -17.30
N LYS A 117 -1.47 18.25 -16.63
CA LYS A 117 -2.38 19.20 -17.27
C LYS A 117 -2.01 20.62 -16.85
#